data_AF-A0A351Z3C8-F1
#
_entry.id   AF-A0A351Z3C8-F1
#
_cell.length_a   1.000
_cell.length_b   1.000
_cell.length_c   1.000
_cell.angle_alpha   90.00
_cell.angle_beta   90.00
_cell.angle_gamma   90.00
#
_symmetry.space_group_name_H-M   'P 1'
#
loop_
_entity.id
_entity.type
_entity.pdbx_description
1 polymer ?
#
loop_
_entity_poly.entity_id
_entity_poly.type
_entity_poly.pdbx_seq_one_letter_code
_entity_poly.pdbx_strand_id
1 'polypeptide(L)'
;MHHHSSKEEQTRYTDPVCGMSTDQEGQFIHHQYDGKSYYFCSGRCLTKFKADPEKFTGREEKAPPAVEHTHDGSRVYTCPMHPEVEEQSPGSCPKCGMALEPKSPVAERTEYTCPMHPEIVRDEPGSCPKCGMALEPRTVSLTEEESNPEYEDMRKRFIVGAILTLPLVIIAMRHLIPGGRLLDALATLKTYEWLELILATPVVIWAGWPFYVRAVQSVINRSLNMFTL
;
A
#
# COMPACT_ATOMS: atom_id res chain seq x y z
N MET A 1 -33.42 -60.01 -28.58
CA MET A 1 -33.08 -60.15 -27.15
C MET A 1 -32.93 -58.76 -26.58
N HIS A 2 -33.96 -58.29 -25.87
CA HIS A 2 -33.97 -57.01 -25.17
C HIS A 2 -33.16 -57.15 -23.86
N HIS A 3 -32.34 -56.16 -23.55
CA HIS A 3 -32.03 -55.79 -22.17
C HIS A 3 -32.13 -54.27 -22.05
N HIS A 4 -33.11 -53.84 -21.27
CA HIS A 4 -33.30 -52.49 -20.78
C HIS A 4 -32.18 -52.13 -19.79
N SER A 5 -31.62 -50.93 -19.90
CA SER A 5 -30.94 -50.26 -18.78
C SER A 5 -31.59 -48.89 -18.61
N SER A 6 -32.36 -48.77 -17.53
CA SER A 6 -33.11 -47.61 -17.09
C SER A 6 -32.19 -46.42 -16.82
N LYS A 7 -32.44 -45.29 -17.48
CA LYS A 7 -31.95 -43.98 -17.05
C LYS A 7 -32.59 -43.68 -15.69
N GLU A 8 -31.83 -43.82 -14.61
CA GLU A 8 -32.22 -43.26 -13.31
C GLU A 8 -32.05 -41.74 -13.38
N GLU A 9 -33.16 -41.01 -13.33
CA GLU A 9 -33.17 -39.56 -13.10
C GLU A 9 -32.59 -39.29 -11.70
N GLN A 10 -31.31 -38.95 -11.63
CA GLN A 10 -30.68 -38.48 -10.38
C GLN A 10 -31.32 -37.14 -9.98
N THR A 11 -32.30 -37.22 -9.09
CA THR A 11 -32.92 -36.05 -8.46
C THR A 11 -31.88 -35.44 -7.52
N ARG A 12 -31.24 -34.36 -7.95
CA ARG A 12 -30.18 -33.69 -7.19
C ARG A 12 -30.81 -32.72 -6.19
N TYR A 13 -30.68 -33.01 -4.90
CA TYR A 13 -31.21 -32.15 -3.84
C TYR A 13 -30.20 -31.05 -3.52
N THR A 14 -30.63 -29.79 -3.59
CA THR A 14 -29.78 -28.61 -3.34
C THR A 14 -30.34 -27.78 -2.20
N ASP A 15 -29.51 -27.50 -1.19
CA ASP A 15 -29.86 -26.61 -0.09
C ASP A 15 -29.86 -25.15 -0.57
N PRO A 16 -30.99 -24.42 -0.49
CA PRO A 16 -31.10 -23.05 -1.02
C PRO A 16 -30.32 -22.02 -0.20
N VAL A 17 -29.86 -22.34 1.02
CA VAL A 17 -29.15 -21.42 1.91
C VAL A 17 -27.64 -21.46 1.67
N CYS A 18 -27.08 -22.65 1.42
CA CYS A 18 -25.63 -22.83 1.28
C CYS A 18 -25.19 -23.35 -0.09
N GLY A 19 -26.11 -23.77 -0.96
CA GLY A 19 -25.80 -24.31 -2.28
C GLY A 19 -25.22 -25.73 -2.26
N MET A 20 -25.21 -26.39 -1.11
CA MET A 20 -24.70 -27.76 -0.98
C MET A 20 -25.67 -28.72 -1.68
N SER A 21 -25.17 -29.48 -2.65
CA SER A 21 -25.95 -30.49 -3.39
C SER A 21 -25.41 -31.89 -3.13
N THR A 22 -26.28 -32.86 -2.88
CA THR A 22 -25.90 -34.27 -2.81
C THR A 22 -27.01 -35.16 -3.37
N ASP A 23 -26.62 -36.35 -3.81
CA ASP A 23 -27.51 -37.31 -4.45
C ASP A 23 -28.18 -38.27 -3.43
N GLN A 24 -28.06 -37.98 -2.11
CA GLN A 24 -28.56 -38.83 -1.04
C GLN A 24 -29.68 -38.16 -0.23
N GLU A 25 -30.91 -38.65 -0.37
CA GLU A 25 -32.11 -38.12 0.30
C GLU A 25 -32.03 -38.17 1.84
N GLY A 26 -31.41 -39.21 2.40
CA GLY A 26 -31.47 -39.50 3.85
C GLY A 26 -30.64 -38.59 4.76
N GLN A 27 -29.93 -37.60 4.22
CA GLN A 27 -29.07 -36.70 5.00
C GLN A 27 -29.62 -35.27 5.13
N PHE A 28 -30.74 -34.96 4.47
CA PHE A 28 -31.33 -33.63 4.50
C PHE A 28 -32.52 -33.54 5.46
N ILE A 29 -32.67 -32.38 6.08
CA ILE A 29 -33.89 -32.02 6.82
C ILE A 29 -34.89 -31.45 5.82
N HIS A 30 -36.09 -32.03 5.75
CA HIS A 30 -37.14 -31.54 4.87
C HIS A 30 -38.00 -30.49 5.57
N HIS A 31 -38.31 -29.40 4.87
CA HIS A 31 -39.28 -28.41 5.35
C HIS A 31 -40.11 -27.88 4.19
N GLN A 32 -41.42 -27.82 4.39
CA GLN A 32 -42.36 -27.34 3.39
C GLN A 32 -42.67 -25.86 3.63
N TYR A 33 -42.53 -25.06 2.58
CA TYR A 33 -42.86 -23.63 2.57
C TYR A 33 -43.54 -23.28 1.26
N ASP A 34 -44.67 -22.58 1.32
CA ASP A 34 -45.49 -22.19 0.16
C ASP A 34 -45.84 -23.35 -0.80
N GLY A 35 -46.14 -24.53 -0.22
CA GLY A 35 -46.48 -25.75 -0.97
C GLY A 35 -45.29 -26.48 -1.61
N LYS A 36 -44.07 -25.91 -1.59
CA LYS A 36 -42.83 -26.52 -2.11
C LYS A 36 -42.01 -27.17 -0.99
N SER A 37 -41.41 -28.32 -1.28
CA SER A 37 -40.52 -29.04 -0.35
C SER A 37 -39.07 -28.59 -0.54
N TYR A 38 -38.46 -28.06 0.52
CA TYR A 38 -37.06 -27.65 0.57
C TYR A 38 -36.24 -28.61 1.42
N TYR A 39 -34.97 -28.82 1.03
CA TYR A 39 -34.05 -29.78 1.63
C TYR A 39 -32.86 -29.01 2.24
N PHE A 40 -32.52 -29.25 3.50
CA PHE A 40 -31.47 -28.51 4.23
C PHE A 40 -30.39 -29.43 4.77
N CYS A 41 -29.12 -29.10 4.52
CA CYS A 41 -27.98 -29.95 4.90
C CYS A 41 -27.72 -29.95 6.42
N SER A 42 -28.27 -28.97 7.14
CA SER A 42 -28.11 -28.85 8.59
C SER A 42 -29.24 -28.05 9.24
N GLY A 43 -29.41 -28.21 10.55
CA GLY A 43 -30.35 -27.41 11.34
C GLY A 43 -30.05 -25.91 11.30
N ARG A 44 -28.79 -25.51 11.07
CA ARG A 44 -28.40 -24.10 10.90
C ARG A 44 -28.95 -23.51 9.60
N CYS A 45 -28.92 -24.26 8.51
CA CYS A 45 -29.51 -23.84 7.22
C CYS A 45 -31.03 -23.71 7.34
N LEU A 46 -31.70 -24.68 7.96
CA LEU A 46 -33.15 -24.60 8.21
C LEU A 46 -33.53 -23.36 9.03
N THR A 47 -32.75 -23.04 10.06
CA THR A 47 -33.01 -21.87 10.92
C THR A 47 -32.88 -20.56 10.14
N LYS A 48 -31.87 -20.45 9.27
CA LYS A 48 -31.69 -19.29 8.38
C LYS A 48 -32.83 -19.16 7.37
N PHE A 49 -33.30 -20.27 6.81
CA PHE A 49 -34.44 -20.28 5.90
C PHE A 49 -35.74 -19.83 6.59
N LYS A 50 -36.00 -20.32 7.81
CA LYS A 50 -37.18 -19.90 8.59
C LYS A 50 -37.14 -18.42 9.01
N ALA A 51 -35.95 -17.86 9.17
CA ALA A 51 -35.78 -16.46 9.57
C ALA A 51 -36.11 -15.47 8.44
N ASP A 52 -35.83 -15.83 7.19
CA ASP A 52 -36.06 -14.96 6.03
C ASP A 52 -36.28 -15.80 4.74
N PRO A 53 -37.43 -16.48 4.60
CA PRO A 53 -37.66 -17.45 3.52
C PRO A 53 -37.73 -16.80 2.13
N GLU A 54 -38.29 -15.59 2.03
CA GLU A 54 -38.45 -14.87 0.75
C GLU A 54 -37.11 -14.61 0.04
N LYS A 55 -36.04 -14.38 0.81
CA LYS A 55 -34.67 -14.23 0.30
C LYS A 55 -34.15 -15.47 -0.43
N PHE A 56 -34.67 -16.64 -0.08
CA PHE A 56 -34.24 -17.94 -0.61
C PHE A 56 -35.27 -18.57 -1.57
N THR A 57 -36.50 -18.03 -1.63
CA THR A 57 -37.59 -18.54 -2.48
C THR A 57 -37.90 -17.66 -3.69
N GLY A 58 -36.89 -17.00 -4.27
CA GLY A 58 -37.04 -16.01 -5.34
C GLY A 58 -36.18 -16.25 -6.59
N ARG A 59 -36.03 -17.49 -7.05
CA ARG A 59 -35.24 -17.78 -8.28
C ARG A 59 -35.92 -18.79 -9.19
N GLU A 60 -37.05 -18.38 -9.73
CA GLU A 60 -37.64 -19.07 -10.88
C GLU A 60 -38.42 -18.09 -11.77
N GLU A 61 -37.77 -17.02 -12.22
CA GLU A 61 -38.11 -16.44 -13.52
C GLU A 61 -36.89 -15.82 -14.20
N LYS A 62 -36.43 -16.54 -15.24
CA LYS A 62 -35.35 -16.24 -16.19
C LYS A 62 -33.91 -16.26 -15.66
N ALA A 63 -33.21 -17.32 -16.07
CA ALA A 63 -31.80 -17.26 -16.43
C ALA A 63 -31.51 -15.93 -17.16
N PRO A 64 -30.49 -15.15 -16.76
CA PRO A 64 -30.01 -14.08 -17.62
C PRO A 64 -29.52 -14.74 -18.92
N PRO A 65 -29.93 -14.28 -20.11
CA PRO A 65 -29.19 -14.63 -21.31
C PRO A 65 -27.75 -14.16 -21.08
N ALA A 66 -26.79 -14.87 -21.68
CA ALA A 66 -25.38 -14.50 -21.72
C ALA A 66 -25.26 -12.97 -21.78
N VAL A 67 -24.78 -12.38 -20.69
CA VAL A 67 -24.55 -10.95 -20.64
C VAL A 67 -23.38 -10.72 -21.57
N GLU A 68 -23.67 -10.25 -22.78
CA GLU A 68 -22.75 -9.42 -23.53
C GLU A 68 -22.38 -8.26 -22.61
N HIS A 69 -21.31 -8.46 -21.84
CA HIS A 69 -20.64 -7.36 -21.18
C HIS A 69 -19.94 -6.56 -22.27
N THR A 70 -20.59 -5.46 -22.66
CA THR A 70 -19.96 -4.36 -23.37
C THR A 70 -18.59 -4.11 -22.74
N HIS A 71 -17.54 -4.21 -23.56
CA HIS A 71 -16.16 -3.92 -23.19
C HIS A 71 -16.06 -2.52 -22.57
N ASP A 72 -16.07 -2.45 -21.24
CA ASP A 72 -15.53 -1.30 -20.51
C ASP A 72 -14.03 -1.54 -20.39
N GLY A 73 -13.29 -0.96 -21.33
CA GLY A 73 -11.85 -1.10 -21.42
C GLY A 73 -11.19 -0.52 -20.17
N SER A 74 -10.59 -1.38 -19.35
CA SER A 74 -9.38 -1.11 -18.52
C SER A 74 -9.26 -2.01 -17.27
N ARG A 75 -10.15 -2.97 -17.01
CA ARG A 75 -9.94 -3.90 -15.88
C ARG A 75 -9.03 -5.04 -16.30
N VAL A 76 -7.83 -5.07 -15.71
CA VAL A 76 -6.88 -6.18 -15.84
C VAL A 76 -7.30 -7.27 -14.85
N TYR A 77 -7.40 -8.50 -15.34
CA TYR A 77 -7.72 -9.69 -14.57
C TYR A 77 -6.46 -10.53 -14.39
N THR A 78 -6.27 -11.13 -13.21
CA THR A 78 -5.10 -11.94 -12.90
C THR A 78 -5.50 -13.28 -12.28
N CYS A 79 -4.65 -14.30 -12.46
CA CYS A 79 -4.85 -15.62 -11.88
C CYS A 79 -4.25 -15.67 -10.47
N PRO A 80 -5.00 -16.06 -9.42
CA PRO A 80 -4.49 -16.16 -8.04
C PRO A 80 -3.25 -17.05 -7.91
N MET A 81 -3.15 -18.07 -8.75
CA MET A 81 -2.00 -18.99 -8.79
C MET A 81 -0.86 -18.56 -9.73
N HIS A 82 -1.13 -17.66 -10.67
CA HIS A 82 -0.17 -17.24 -11.70
C HIS A 82 -0.29 -15.72 -11.92
N PRO A 83 0.26 -14.89 -11.02
CA PRO A 83 0.13 -13.44 -11.10
C PRO A 83 0.68 -12.83 -12.40
N GLU A 84 1.59 -13.54 -13.06
CA GLU A 84 2.17 -13.20 -14.37
C GLU A 84 1.14 -13.23 -15.53
N VAL A 85 0.00 -13.88 -15.32
CA VAL A 85 -1.06 -13.98 -16.33
C VAL A 85 -2.01 -12.81 -16.11
N GLU A 86 -1.88 -11.79 -16.96
CA GLU A 86 -2.75 -10.62 -16.99
C GLU A 86 -3.58 -10.62 -18.28
N GLU A 87 -4.90 -10.59 -18.15
CA GLU A 87 -5.83 -10.52 -19.28
C GLU A 87 -6.78 -9.33 -19.15
N GLN A 88 -7.24 -8.81 -20.28
CA GLN A 88 -8.13 -7.64 -20.32
C GLN A 88 -9.62 -8.03 -20.23
N SER A 89 -9.91 -9.33 -20.12
CA SER A 89 -11.26 -9.89 -20.05
C SER A 89 -11.36 -10.93 -18.94
N PRO A 90 -12.54 -11.07 -18.30
CA PRO A 90 -12.82 -12.22 -17.46
C PRO A 90 -12.69 -13.51 -18.27
N GLY A 91 -12.08 -14.54 -17.70
CA GLY A 91 -11.83 -15.79 -18.41
C GLY A 91 -11.21 -16.85 -17.53
N SER A 92 -10.86 -17.98 -18.14
CA SER A 92 -10.10 -19.05 -17.48
C SER A 92 -8.62 -18.88 -17.77
N CYS A 93 -7.78 -19.01 -16.75
CA CYS A 93 -6.34 -18.90 -16.87
C CYS A 93 -5.78 -19.94 -17.86
N PRO A 94 -4.99 -19.55 -18.88
CA PRO A 94 -4.40 -20.48 -19.85
C PRO A 94 -3.36 -21.44 -19.25
N LYS A 95 -2.80 -21.12 -18.07
CA LYS A 95 -1.83 -21.99 -17.37
C LYS A 95 -2.49 -23.09 -16.54
N CYS A 96 -3.61 -22.81 -15.87
CA CYS A 96 -4.21 -23.74 -14.89
C CYS A 96 -5.73 -23.90 -14.95
N GLY A 97 -6.40 -23.22 -15.88
CA GLY A 97 -7.85 -23.33 -16.09
C GLY A 97 -8.73 -22.71 -14.99
N MET A 98 -8.14 -22.09 -13.96
CA MET A 98 -8.90 -21.42 -12.90
C MET A 98 -9.44 -20.06 -13.37
N ALA A 99 -10.56 -19.61 -12.79
CA ALA A 99 -11.17 -18.33 -13.12
C ALA A 99 -10.23 -17.16 -12.76
N LEU A 100 -10.08 -16.22 -13.69
CA LEU A 100 -9.33 -14.98 -13.47
C LEU A 100 -10.14 -14.03 -12.60
N GLU A 101 -9.47 -13.38 -11.66
CA GLU A 101 -10.07 -12.42 -10.74
C GLU A 101 -9.68 -10.99 -11.15
N PRO A 102 -10.57 -10.00 -10.98
CA PRO A 102 -10.25 -8.62 -11.29
C PRO A 102 -9.14 -8.12 -10.36
N LYS A 103 -8.05 -7.62 -10.95
CA LYS A 103 -6.99 -6.93 -10.21
C LYS A 103 -7.60 -5.60 -9.73
N SER A 104 -8.06 -5.59 -8.48
CA SER A 104 -8.59 -4.38 -7.87
C SER A 104 -7.47 -3.36 -7.75
N PRO A 105 -7.68 -2.08 -8.10
CA PRO A 105 -6.76 -1.03 -7.71
C PRO A 105 -6.74 -1.03 -6.18
N VAL A 106 -5.58 -1.29 -5.59
CA VAL A 106 -5.38 -1.19 -4.15
C VAL A 106 -5.68 0.26 -3.79
N ALA A 107 -6.78 0.52 -3.09
CA ALA A 107 -7.00 1.82 -2.47
C ALA A 107 -5.90 1.97 -1.41
N GLU A 108 -4.87 2.73 -1.74
CA GLU A 108 -3.71 3.00 -0.90
C GLU A 108 -4.16 3.68 0.40
N ARG A 109 -4.19 2.92 1.49
CA ARG A 109 -4.21 3.51 2.83
C ARG A 109 -2.76 3.64 3.26
N THR A 110 -2.26 4.86 3.27
CA THR A 110 -0.91 5.17 3.76
C THR A 110 -0.86 4.91 5.26
N GLU A 111 -0.41 3.71 5.64
CA GLU A 111 -0.13 3.38 7.04
C GLU A 111 1.23 3.96 7.43
N TYR A 112 1.33 4.64 8.57
CA TYR A 112 2.54 5.22 9.12
C TYR A 112 3.08 4.36 10.26
N THR A 113 4.38 4.09 10.26
CA THR A 113 5.06 3.27 11.27
C THR A 113 6.29 3.94 11.85
N CYS A 114 6.64 3.62 13.10
CA CYS A 114 7.82 4.16 13.74
C CYS A 114 9.06 3.34 13.36
N PRO A 115 10.17 3.93 12.85
CA PRO A 115 11.37 3.18 12.45
C PRO A 115 12.02 2.42 13.62
N MET A 116 11.88 2.94 14.85
CA MET A 116 12.35 2.27 16.07
C MET A 116 11.34 1.30 16.70
N HIS A 117 10.05 1.39 16.35
CA HIS A 117 8.97 0.61 16.96
C HIS A 117 7.97 0.18 15.89
N PRO A 118 8.29 -0.85 15.08
CA PRO A 118 7.46 -1.28 13.94
C PRO A 118 6.06 -1.75 14.33
N GLU A 119 5.87 -2.10 15.61
CA GLU A 119 4.57 -2.46 16.20
C GLU A 119 3.56 -1.31 16.22
N ILE A 120 4.02 -0.06 16.10
CA ILE A 120 3.16 1.11 16.08
C ILE A 120 2.80 1.38 14.63
N VAL A 121 1.55 1.12 14.28
CA VAL A 121 0.96 1.43 12.98
C VAL A 121 -0.17 2.43 13.21
N ARG A 122 -0.18 3.52 12.46
CA ARG A 122 -1.23 4.54 12.50
C ARG A 122 -1.66 4.92 11.09
N ASP A 123 -2.90 5.36 10.94
CA ASP A 123 -3.43 5.80 9.64
C ASP A 123 -3.08 7.27 9.32
N GLU A 124 -2.36 7.97 10.21
CA GLU A 124 -2.04 9.40 10.09
C GLU A 124 -0.57 9.70 10.47
N PRO A 125 0.04 10.73 9.85
CA PRO A 125 1.38 11.18 10.22
C PRO A 125 1.36 11.77 11.63
N GLY A 126 2.44 11.56 12.37
CA GLY A 126 2.52 12.04 13.74
C GLY A 126 3.79 11.62 14.45
N SER A 127 3.86 11.90 15.75
CA SER A 127 4.96 11.47 16.59
C SER A 127 4.66 10.10 17.21
N CYS A 128 5.65 9.23 17.19
CA CYS A 128 5.61 7.95 17.87
C CYS A 128 5.39 8.16 19.38
N PRO A 129 4.36 7.54 19.99
CA PRO A 129 4.08 7.68 21.42
C PRO A 129 5.12 6.99 22.32
N LYS A 130 5.97 6.11 21.77
CA LYS A 130 7.04 5.43 22.52
C LYS A 130 8.36 6.21 22.54
N CYS A 131 8.80 6.77 21.40
CA CYS A 131 10.11 7.42 21.28
C CYS A 131 10.09 8.86 20.75
N GLY A 132 8.92 9.41 20.44
CA GLY A 132 8.79 10.78 19.94
C GLY A 132 9.35 11.01 18.53
N MET A 133 9.87 9.99 17.85
CA MET A 133 10.29 10.09 16.46
C MET A 133 9.08 10.18 15.53
N ALA A 134 9.23 10.87 14.39
CA ALA A 134 8.18 10.94 13.38
C ALA A 134 7.87 9.56 12.82
N LEU A 135 6.58 9.27 12.62
CA LEU A 135 6.13 8.07 11.93
C LEU A 135 6.38 8.22 10.42
N GLU A 136 6.90 7.17 9.80
CA GLU A 136 7.22 7.10 8.38
C GLU A 136 6.17 6.26 7.63
N PRO A 137 5.74 6.66 6.42
CA PRO A 137 4.77 5.91 5.64
C PRO A 137 5.34 4.55 5.20
N ARG A 138 4.55 3.49 5.40
CA ARG A 138 4.88 2.09 5.14
C ARG A 138 4.47 1.65 3.73
N THR A 139 3.66 2.43 3.02
CA THR A 139 3.32 2.18 1.62
C THR A 139 4.43 2.75 0.73
N VAL A 140 5.39 1.89 0.38
CA VAL A 140 6.33 2.17 -0.70
C VAL A 140 5.56 2.04 -2.02
N SER A 141 4.85 3.09 -2.41
CA SER A 141 4.22 3.21 -3.72
C SER A 141 5.33 3.40 -4.75
N LEU A 142 5.67 2.33 -5.48
CA LEU A 142 6.65 2.33 -6.57
C LEU A 142 6.20 3.12 -7.82
N THR A 143 5.15 3.95 -7.72
CA THR A 143 4.51 4.58 -8.89
C THR A 143 4.13 6.04 -8.72
N GLU A 144 4.50 6.73 -7.65
CA GLU A 144 4.23 8.16 -7.53
C GLU A 144 5.51 8.92 -7.17
N GLU A 145 6.17 9.46 -8.19
CA GLU A 145 7.06 10.63 -8.09
C GLU A 145 6.24 11.88 -7.70
N GLU A 146 5.43 11.82 -6.64
CA GLU A 146 4.93 13.04 -6.03
C GLU A 146 6.10 13.70 -5.30
N SER A 147 6.53 14.85 -5.82
CA SER A 147 7.60 15.65 -5.27
C SER A 147 7.30 15.98 -3.80
N ASN A 148 7.91 15.26 -2.87
CA ASN A 148 7.76 15.53 -1.45
C ASN A 148 8.30 16.95 -1.17
N PRO A 149 7.45 17.89 -0.71
CA PRO A 149 7.88 19.29 -0.50
C PRO A 149 8.98 19.40 0.57
N GLU A 150 9.06 18.44 1.51
CA GLU A 150 10.16 18.38 2.49
C GLU A 150 11.48 18.01 1.81
N TYR A 151 11.48 17.06 0.87
CA TYR A 151 12.67 16.70 0.09
C TYR A 151 13.14 17.88 -0.77
N GLU A 152 12.22 18.59 -1.41
CA GLU A 152 12.54 19.79 -2.20
C GLU A 152 13.18 20.89 -1.35
N ASP A 153 12.67 21.14 -0.14
CA ASP A 153 13.27 22.12 0.79
C ASP A 153 14.67 21.67 1.24
N MET A 154 14.83 20.40 1.61
CA MET A 154 16.13 19.86 2.02
C MET A 154 17.13 19.85 0.88
N ARG A 155 16.71 19.52 -0.34
CA ARG A 155 17.55 19.57 -1.54
C ARG A 155 18.01 20.99 -1.83
N LYS A 156 17.13 21.98 -1.73
CA LYS A 156 17.49 23.40 -1.94
C LYS A 156 18.52 23.86 -0.91
N ARG A 157 18.32 23.58 0.38
CA ARG A 157 19.28 23.93 1.44
C ARG A 157 20.63 23.25 1.24
N PHE A 158 20.62 21.97 0.83
CA PHE A 158 21.84 21.24 0.52
C PHE A 158 22.59 21.84 -0.67
N ILE A 159 21.90 22.11 -1.79
CA ILE A 159 22.52 22.69 -2.99
C ILE A 159 23.07 24.09 -2.71
N VAL A 160 22.27 24.97 -2.10
CA VAL A 160 22.70 26.33 -1.76
C VAL A 160 23.86 26.28 -0.76
N GLY A 161 23.77 25.42 0.25
CA GLY A 161 24.85 25.19 1.21
C GLY A 161 26.13 24.71 0.54
N ALA A 162 26.05 23.76 -0.38
CA ALA A 162 27.20 23.24 -1.13
C ALA A 162 27.85 24.31 -2.01
N ILE A 163 27.05 25.13 -2.71
CA ILE A 163 27.55 26.24 -3.54
C ILE A 163 28.31 27.27 -2.70
N LEU A 164 27.81 27.62 -1.51
CA LEU A 164 28.46 28.57 -0.61
C LEU A 164 29.68 27.97 0.11
N THR A 165 29.63 26.67 0.41
CA THR A 165 30.72 25.97 1.10
C THR A 165 31.91 25.70 0.18
N LEU A 166 31.67 25.50 -1.12
CA LEU A 166 32.74 25.28 -2.09
C LEU A 166 33.82 26.39 -2.11
N PRO A 167 33.49 27.69 -2.28
CA PRO A 167 34.48 28.75 -2.20
C PRO A 167 35.09 28.88 -0.80
N LEU A 168 34.32 28.61 0.26
CA LEU A 168 34.83 28.62 1.64
C LEU A 168 35.93 27.56 1.83
N VAL A 169 35.73 26.35 1.33
CA VAL A 169 36.73 25.27 1.37
C VAL A 169 37.98 25.63 0.57
N ILE A 170 37.81 26.25 -0.62
CA ILE A 170 38.93 26.71 -1.43
C ILE A 170 39.76 27.77 -0.69
N ILE A 171 39.10 28.73 -0.04
CA ILE A 171 39.76 29.79 0.72
C ILE A 171 40.47 29.22 1.95
N ALA A 172 39.84 28.29 2.68
CA ALA A 172 40.40 27.66 3.87
C ALA A 172 41.60 26.76 3.54
N MET A 173 41.53 26.00 2.45
CA MET A 173 42.59 25.09 2.00
C MET A 173 43.60 25.76 1.04
N ARG A 174 43.58 27.09 0.88
CA ARG A 174 44.43 27.80 -0.08
C ARG A 174 45.92 27.44 0.00
N HIS A 175 46.43 27.18 1.19
CA HIS A 175 47.84 26.86 1.44
C HIS A 175 48.26 25.45 0.97
N LEU A 176 47.31 24.53 0.79
CA LEU A 176 47.52 23.15 0.33
C LEU A 176 47.37 23.00 -1.19
N ILE A 177 46.78 23.99 -1.87
CA ILE A 177 46.49 23.92 -3.30
C ILE A 177 47.73 24.39 -4.10
N PRO A 178 48.25 23.59 -5.06
CA PRO A 178 49.30 24.04 -5.96
C PRO A 178 48.77 25.21 -6.82
N GLY A 179 49.20 26.43 -6.49
CA GLY A 179 48.68 27.68 -7.05
C GLY A 179 48.11 28.67 -6.02
N GLY A 180 48.01 28.28 -4.75
CA GLY A 180 47.48 29.11 -3.65
C GLY A 180 48.19 30.46 -3.44
N ARG A 181 49.45 30.58 -3.86
CA ARG A 181 50.20 31.86 -3.85
C ARG A 181 49.53 32.96 -4.69
N LEU A 182 48.76 32.61 -5.72
CA LEU A 182 47.98 33.58 -6.51
C LEU A 182 46.81 34.14 -5.70
N LEU A 183 46.18 33.31 -4.87
CA LEU A 183 45.14 33.76 -3.95
C LEU A 183 45.76 34.63 -2.86
N ASP A 184 46.89 34.24 -2.27
CA ASP A 184 47.58 35.08 -1.28
C ASP A 184 48.01 36.45 -1.85
N ALA A 185 48.26 36.54 -3.15
CA ALA A 185 48.55 37.81 -3.83
C ALA A 185 47.29 38.66 -4.13
N LEU A 186 46.11 38.04 -4.14
CA LEU A 186 44.86 38.68 -4.53
C LEU A 186 44.24 39.54 -3.42
N ALA A 187 44.42 39.13 -2.15
CA ALA A 187 43.84 39.82 -1.00
C ALA A 187 44.63 39.60 0.30
N THR A 188 44.42 40.48 1.27
CA THR A 188 45.04 40.38 2.60
C THR A 188 44.37 39.29 3.45
N LEU A 189 45.10 38.72 4.41
CA LEU A 189 44.60 37.73 5.37
C LEU A 189 43.28 38.16 6.05
N LYS A 190 43.19 39.42 6.46
CA LYS A 190 41.98 39.99 7.07
C LYS A 190 40.77 39.95 6.14
N THR A 191 40.96 40.14 4.84
CA THR A 191 39.89 40.07 3.85
C THR A 191 39.35 38.65 3.72
N TYR A 192 40.24 37.65 3.77
CA TYR A 192 39.84 36.24 3.75
C TYR A 192 39.06 35.83 5.00
N GLU A 193 39.46 36.29 6.19
CA GLU A 193 38.70 36.04 7.43
C GLU A 193 37.26 36.58 7.34
N TRP A 194 37.08 37.79 6.81
CA TRP A 194 35.75 38.36 6.61
C TRP A 194 34.95 37.63 5.55
N LEU A 195 35.57 37.19 4.45
CA LEU A 195 34.91 36.38 3.42
C LEU A 195 34.47 35.02 3.96
N GLU A 196 35.32 34.35 4.74
CA GLU A 196 34.99 33.09 5.42
C GLU A 196 33.81 33.27 6.36
N LEU A 197 33.80 34.33 7.19
CA LEU A 197 32.67 34.64 8.08
C LEU A 197 31.37 34.86 7.30
N ILE A 198 31.42 35.67 6.24
CA ILE A 198 30.25 36.02 5.42
C ILE A 198 29.69 34.78 4.70
N LEU A 199 30.55 33.89 4.20
CA LEU A 199 30.12 32.66 3.52
C LEU A 199 29.64 31.60 4.52
N ALA A 200 30.30 31.45 5.67
CA ALA A 200 29.95 30.46 6.70
C ALA A 200 28.60 30.76 7.36
N THR A 201 28.32 32.03 7.63
CA THR A 201 27.13 32.46 8.38
C THR A 201 25.81 31.93 7.79
N PRO A 202 25.48 32.12 6.51
CA PRO A 202 24.24 31.58 5.93
C PRO A 202 24.25 30.05 5.85
N VAL A 203 25.40 29.40 5.66
CA VAL A 203 25.49 27.94 5.64
C VAL A 203 25.13 27.37 7.02
N VAL A 204 25.76 27.89 8.08
CA VAL A 204 25.53 27.40 9.44
C VAL A 204 24.14 27.78 9.93
N ILE A 205 23.73 29.03 9.79
CA ILE A 205 22.47 29.51 10.38
C ILE A 205 21.26 29.05 9.58
N TRP A 206 21.26 29.16 8.25
CA TRP A 206 20.07 28.87 7.44
C TRP A 206 20.02 27.41 6.96
N ALA A 207 21.11 26.89 6.36
CA ALA A 207 21.12 25.50 5.92
C ALA A 207 21.17 24.54 7.12
N GLY A 208 21.88 24.92 8.19
CA GLY A 208 21.96 24.14 9.43
C GLY A 208 20.76 24.28 10.38
N TRP A 209 19.81 25.20 10.13
CA TRP A 209 18.67 25.45 11.02
C TRP A 209 17.90 24.19 11.47
N PRO A 210 17.54 23.24 10.57
CA PRO A 210 16.79 22.06 10.97
C PRO A 210 17.52 21.17 12.00
N PHE A 211 18.86 21.16 11.95
CA PHE A 211 19.67 20.40 12.91
C PHE A 211 19.60 21.03 14.30
N TYR A 212 19.64 22.36 14.41
CA TYR A 212 19.48 23.05 15.69
C TYR A 212 18.11 22.79 16.33
N VAL A 213 17.03 22.82 15.54
CA VAL A 213 15.68 22.50 16.04
C VAL A 213 15.63 21.08 16.60
N ARG A 214 16.18 20.11 15.85
CA ARG A 214 16.24 18.71 16.28
C ARG A 214 17.14 18.49 17.49
N ALA A 215 18.26 19.21 17.58
CA ALA A 215 19.16 19.18 18.73
C ALA A 215 18.46 19.64 20.00
N VAL A 216 17.75 20.78 19.94
CA VAL A 216 16.99 21.30 21.08
C VAL A 216 15.88 20.33 21.49
N GLN A 217 15.14 19.78 20.54
CA GLN A 217 14.12 18.75 20.81
C GLN A 217 14.72 17.51 21.47
N SER A 218 15.87 17.05 21.00
CA SER A 218 16.60 15.90 21.57
C SER A 218 17.02 16.14 23.03
N VAL A 219 17.49 17.35 23.34
CA VAL A 219 17.84 17.76 24.70
C VAL A 219 16.60 17.82 25.60
N ILE A 220 15.51 18.41 25.12
CA ILE A 220 14.23 18.49 25.86
C ILE A 220 13.70 17.08 26.17
N ASN A 221 13.74 16.19 25.17
CA ASN A 221 13.26 14.81 25.30
C ASN A 221 14.25 13.89 26.04
N ARG A 222 15.40 14.40 26.49
CA ARG A 222 16.47 13.64 27.17
C ARG A 222 16.95 12.42 26.38
N SER A 223 16.85 12.46 25.06
CA SER A 223 17.19 11.38 24.15
C SER A 223 18.34 11.83 23.25
N LEU A 224 19.57 11.78 23.76
CA LEU A 224 20.77 12.20 23.02
C LEU A 224 20.90 11.42 21.72
N ASN A 225 21.05 12.14 20.61
CA ASN A 225 21.10 11.58 19.26
C ASN A 225 22.17 12.28 18.40
N MET A 226 22.28 11.87 17.14
CA MET A 226 23.26 12.42 16.20
C MET A 226 23.19 13.95 16.07
N PHE A 227 22.03 14.57 16.26
CA PHE A 227 21.86 16.02 16.14
C PHE A 227 22.36 16.80 17.37
N THR A 228 22.71 16.10 18.46
CA THR A 228 23.28 16.71 19.67
C THR A 228 24.80 16.67 19.73
N LEU A 229 25.46 15.94 18.83
CA LEU A 229 26.93 15.87 18.70
C LEU A 229 27.45 17.07 17.89
#